data_AF-A0A7S2NBB5-F1
#
_entry.id   AF-A0A7S2NBB5-F1
#
_cell.length_a   1.000
_cell.length_b   1.000
_cell.length_c   1.000
_cell.angle_alpha   90.00
_cell.angle_beta   90.00
_cell.angle_gamma   90.00
#
_symmetry.space_group_name_H-M   'P 1'
#
loop_
_entity.id
_entity.type
_entity.pdbx_description
1 polymer ?
#
loop_
_entity_poly.entity_id
_entity_poly.type
_entity_poly.pdbx_seq_one_letter_code
_entity_poly.pdbx_strand_id
1 'polypeptide(L)'
;TTTTSASAASDRGLQSIDHKSAFVLGLAESQGTLAVVSALLAGFSYSGFCSVTREELERVHFVVQYAFSLSNALSASMALFVTIVCSLCEQQGRVARSFAVLRSHEPEFEDTVHEWWKSFAQIRTNAVFLFIYSIPVFFVSMACISLIKLPAGPCIVAVGILMAAGLAVFHQLLLVNDLFRVQILQFFTGSGGFAPPSLDLEPTPEAVPAAKLNRSLSKAI
;
A
#
# COMPACT_ATOMS: atom_id res chain seq x y z
N THR A 1 31.72 -16.02 -41.59
CA THR A 1 31.78 -16.54 -40.20
C THR A 1 31.23 -15.47 -39.30
N THR A 2 30.03 -15.69 -38.78
CA THR A 2 29.15 -14.66 -38.22
C THR A 2 28.77 -15.09 -36.81
N THR A 3 29.41 -14.55 -35.77
CA THR A 3 29.07 -14.83 -34.36
C THR A 3 29.54 -13.67 -33.45
N THR A 4 28.81 -12.56 -33.43
CA THR A 4 29.02 -11.46 -32.45
C THR A 4 27.72 -10.74 -32.07
N SER A 5 26.56 -11.42 -32.06
CA SER A 5 25.27 -10.79 -31.72
C SER A 5 24.52 -11.43 -30.54
N ALA A 6 25.03 -12.51 -29.93
CA ALA A 6 24.31 -13.22 -28.87
C ALA A 6 24.52 -12.66 -27.45
N SER A 7 25.69 -12.09 -27.12
CA SER A 7 25.95 -11.66 -25.72
C SER A 7 25.25 -10.36 -25.33
N ALA A 8 25.11 -9.41 -26.27
CA ALA A 8 24.45 -8.13 -26.00
C ALA A 8 22.92 -8.23 -25.87
N ALA A 9 22.30 -9.25 -26.46
CA ALA A 9 20.86 -9.53 -26.29
C ALA A 9 20.57 -10.25 -24.97
N SER A 10 21.50 -11.11 -24.53
CA SER A 10 21.41 -11.81 -23.24
C SER A 10 21.54 -10.85 -22.06
N ASP A 11 22.47 -9.89 -22.11
CA ASP A 11 22.66 -8.88 -21.06
C ASP A 11 21.50 -7.88 -20.97
N ARG A 12 20.93 -7.46 -22.11
CA ARG A 12 19.73 -6.60 -22.12
C ARG A 12 18.48 -7.33 -21.64
N GLY A 13 18.38 -8.63 -21.92
CA GLY A 13 17.34 -9.50 -21.39
C GLY A 13 17.38 -9.54 -19.86
N LEU A 14 18.54 -9.90 -19.29
CA LEU A 14 18.74 -9.96 -17.84
C LEU A 14 18.48 -8.62 -17.14
N GLN A 15 18.97 -7.49 -17.68
CA GLN A 15 18.71 -6.17 -17.09
C GLN A 15 17.22 -5.81 -17.09
N SER A 16 16.49 -6.06 -18.19
CA SER A 16 15.05 -5.76 -18.24
C SER A 16 14.21 -6.65 -17.30
N ILE A 17 14.70 -7.85 -17.04
CA ILE A 17 14.09 -8.88 -16.21
C ILE A 17 14.27 -8.55 -14.71
N ASP A 18 15.46 -8.08 -14.30
CA ASP A 18 15.69 -7.65 -12.92
C ASP A 18 14.89 -6.41 -12.50
N HIS A 19 14.68 -5.45 -13.41
CA HIS A 19 13.88 -4.25 -13.13
C HIS A 19 12.39 -4.56 -12.88
N LYS A 20 11.82 -5.57 -13.53
CA LYS A 20 10.41 -5.95 -13.34
C LYS A 20 10.18 -6.60 -11.97
N SER A 21 11.08 -7.49 -11.56
CA SER A 21 11.03 -8.14 -10.25
C SER A 21 11.21 -7.15 -9.09
N ALA A 22 12.15 -6.21 -9.18
CA ALA A 22 12.37 -5.19 -8.16
C ALA A 22 11.16 -4.25 -7.98
N PHE A 23 10.50 -3.89 -9.09
CA PHE A 23 9.27 -3.09 -9.07
C PHE A 23 8.11 -3.82 -8.39
N VAL A 24 7.91 -5.11 -8.69
CA VAL A 24 6.89 -5.95 -8.03
C VAL A 24 7.18 -6.09 -6.53
N LEU A 25 8.45 -6.21 -6.15
CA LEU A 25 8.89 -6.21 -4.75
C LEU A 25 8.54 -4.89 -4.04
N GLY A 26 8.92 -3.73 -4.59
CA GLY A 26 8.60 -2.44 -3.99
C GLY A 26 7.09 -2.17 -3.89
N LEU A 27 6.31 -2.66 -4.87
CA LEU A 27 4.86 -2.61 -4.81
C LEU A 27 4.30 -3.45 -3.65
N ALA A 28 4.81 -4.66 -3.39
CA ALA A 28 4.36 -5.49 -2.28
C ALA A 28 4.64 -4.87 -0.90
N GLU A 29 5.81 -4.23 -0.73
CA GLU A 29 6.15 -3.53 0.52
C GLU A 29 5.27 -2.30 0.76
N SER A 30 4.98 -1.53 -0.29
CA SER A 30 4.07 -0.37 -0.17
C SER A 30 2.64 -0.77 0.24
N GLN A 31 2.19 -1.98 -0.11
CA GLN A 31 0.90 -2.50 0.35
C GLN A 31 0.89 -2.77 1.86
N GLY A 32 1.99 -3.28 2.42
CA GLY A 32 2.10 -3.48 3.87
C GLY A 32 1.96 -2.18 4.65
N THR A 33 2.62 -1.11 4.20
CA THR A 33 2.49 0.22 4.80
C THR A 33 1.05 0.74 4.72
N LEU A 34 0.40 0.60 3.56
CA LEU A 34 -1.00 1.02 3.39
C LEU A 34 -1.95 0.22 4.30
N ALA A 35 -1.68 -1.08 4.51
CA ALA A 35 -2.47 -1.91 5.41
C ALA A 35 -2.38 -1.42 6.86
N VAL A 36 -1.17 -1.08 7.32
CA VAL A 36 -0.92 -0.56 8.68
C VAL A 36 -1.60 0.80 8.87
N VAL A 37 -1.44 1.73 7.93
CA VAL A 37 -2.07 3.06 8.03
C VAL A 37 -3.60 2.94 8.04
N SER A 38 -4.15 2.07 7.20
CA SER A 38 -5.60 1.80 7.17
C SER A 38 -6.08 1.18 8.48
N ALA A 39 -5.30 0.29 9.09
CA ALA A 39 -5.64 -0.33 10.36
C ALA A 39 -5.67 0.69 11.50
N LEU A 40 -4.70 1.62 11.50
CA LEU A 40 -4.68 2.74 12.45
C LEU A 40 -5.89 3.65 12.26
N LEU A 41 -6.26 3.97 11.01
CA LEU A 41 -7.43 4.78 10.71
C LEU A 41 -8.72 4.11 11.21
N ALA A 42 -8.88 2.80 10.99
CA ALA A 42 -9.99 2.03 11.55
C ALA A 42 -10.00 2.04 13.09
N GLY A 43 -8.82 1.89 13.72
CA GLY A 43 -8.66 1.95 15.16
C GLY A 43 -9.04 3.32 15.73
N PHE A 44 -8.65 4.41 15.07
CA PHE A 44 -9.05 5.76 15.47
C PHE A 44 -10.54 6.01 15.30
N SER A 45 -11.16 5.53 14.22
CA SER A 45 -12.62 5.59 14.03
C SER A 45 -13.35 4.86 15.17
N TYR A 46 -12.91 3.64 15.48
CA TYR A 46 -13.49 2.86 16.58
C TYR A 46 -13.26 3.52 17.96
N SER A 47 -12.06 4.04 18.21
CA SER A 47 -11.77 4.79 19.44
C SER A 47 -12.65 6.04 19.55
N GLY A 48 -12.87 6.74 18.44
CA GLY A 48 -13.78 7.88 18.37
C GLY A 48 -15.23 7.48 18.67
N PHE A 49 -15.67 6.33 18.16
CA PHE A 49 -16.98 5.76 18.49
C PHE A 49 -17.14 5.54 19.99
N CYS A 50 -16.19 4.83 20.59
CA CYS A 50 -16.22 4.48 22.01
C CYS A 50 -16.03 5.69 22.94
N SER A 51 -15.48 6.79 22.43
CA SER A 51 -15.30 8.02 23.20
C SER A 51 -16.60 8.79 23.45
N VAL A 52 -17.65 8.51 22.67
CA VAL A 52 -18.95 9.19 22.76
C VAL A 52 -19.92 8.31 23.54
N THR A 53 -20.45 8.85 24.64
CA THR A 53 -21.49 8.18 25.42
C THR A 53 -22.86 8.38 24.80
N ARG A 54 -23.80 7.49 25.14
CA ARG A 54 -25.18 7.58 24.65
C ARG A 54 -25.84 8.89 25.07
N GLU A 55 -25.60 9.32 26.30
CA GLU A 55 -26.17 10.55 26.86
C GLU A 55 -25.64 11.80 26.15
N GLU A 56 -24.38 11.78 25.70
CA GLU A 56 -23.82 12.86 24.89
C GLU A 56 -24.42 12.90 23.48
N LEU A 57 -24.66 11.72 22.89
CA LEU A 57 -25.24 11.61 21.56
C LEU A 57 -26.72 12.05 21.55
N GLU A 58 -27.49 11.69 22.58
CA GLU A 58 -28.90 12.07 22.70
C GLU A 58 -29.12 13.59 22.88
N ARG A 59 -28.10 14.34 23.33
CA ARG A 59 -28.16 15.80 23.48
C ARG A 59 -28.02 16.57 22.17
N VAL A 60 -27.46 15.96 21.12
CA VAL A 60 -27.27 16.63 19.82
C VAL A 60 -28.43 16.34 18.87
N HIS A 61 -28.57 17.19 17.85
CA HIS A 61 -29.61 17.05 16.84
C HIS A 61 -29.52 15.70 16.10
N PHE A 62 -30.67 15.10 15.77
CA PHE A 62 -30.77 13.78 15.12
C PHE A 62 -29.89 13.63 13.87
N VAL A 63 -29.77 14.70 13.07
CA VAL A 63 -28.92 14.71 11.86
C VAL A 63 -27.44 14.46 12.21
N VAL A 64 -26.93 15.04 13.30
CA VAL A 64 -25.54 14.85 13.74
C VAL A 64 -25.34 13.42 14.26
N GLN A 65 -26.33 12.87 14.96
CA GLN A 65 -26.27 11.49 15.45
C GLN A 65 -26.18 10.48 14.29
N TYR A 66 -27.01 10.67 13.27
CA TYR A 66 -27.00 9.81 12.08
C TYR A 66 -25.70 9.99 11.28
N ALA A 67 -25.26 11.23 11.06
CA ALA A 67 -24.01 11.52 10.36
C ALA A 67 -22.81 10.91 11.08
N PHE A 68 -22.73 11.02 12.41
CA PHE A 68 -21.69 10.41 13.23
C PHE A 68 -21.68 8.89 13.07
N SER A 69 -22.83 8.23 13.32
CA SER A 69 -22.92 6.77 13.29
C SER A 69 -22.58 6.21 11.91
N LEU A 70 -23.13 6.81 10.86
CA LEU A 70 -22.90 6.38 9.48
C LEU A 70 -21.46 6.63 9.03
N SER A 71 -20.92 7.83 9.26
CA SER A 71 -19.55 8.15 8.86
C SER A 71 -18.53 7.28 9.61
N ASN A 72 -18.76 7.02 10.89
CA ASN A 72 -17.83 6.22 11.66
C ASN A 72 -17.85 4.75 11.25
N ALA A 73 -19.04 4.19 11.01
CA ALA A 73 -19.20 2.83 10.50
C ALA A 73 -18.61 2.66 9.09
N LEU A 74 -18.87 3.61 8.18
CA LEU A 74 -18.32 3.59 6.82
C LEU A 74 -16.79 3.75 6.84
N SER A 75 -16.26 4.71 7.59
CA SER A 75 -14.81 4.92 7.70
C SER A 75 -14.11 3.68 8.24
N ALA A 76 -14.60 3.10 9.35
CA ALA A 76 -13.99 1.92 9.94
C ALA A 76 -14.08 0.69 9.03
N SER A 77 -15.25 0.42 8.43
CA SER A 77 -15.45 -0.73 7.56
C SER A 77 -14.62 -0.66 6.28
N MET A 78 -14.57 0.52 5.62
CA MET A 78 -13.73 0.73 4.44
C MET A 78 -12.25 0.58 4.78
N ALA A 79 -11.80 1.16 5.90
CA ALA A 79 -10.41 1.07 6.32
C ALA A 79 -9.99 -0.37 6.68
N LEU A 80 -10.84 -1.13 7.38
CA LEU A 80 -10.60 -2.55 7.65
C LEU A 80 -10.56 -3.39 6.38
N PHE A 81 -11.45 -3.13 5.42
CA PHE A 81 -11.44 -3.82 4.14
C PHE A 81 -10.11 -3.58 3.40
N VAL A 82 -9.64 -2.33 3.36
CA VAL A 82 -8.34 -1.99 2.77
C VAL A 82 -7.21 -2.71 3.49
N THR A 83 -7.19 -2.69 4.82
CA THR A 83 -6.19 -3.43 5.61
C THR A 83 -6.15 -4.90 5.22
N ILE A 84 -7.29 -5.58 5.17
CA ILE A 84 -7.36 -7.01 4.82
C ILE A 84 -6.82 -7.24 3.41
N VAL A 85 -7.29 -6.47 2.42
CA VAL A 85 -6.87 -6.65 1.02
C VAL A 85 -5.38 -6.37 0.85
N CYS A 86 -4.86 -5.29 1.44
CA CYS A 86 -3.45 -4.93 1.35
C CYS A 86 -2.56 -5.93 2.10
N SER A 87 -2.98 -6.43 3.26
CA SER A 87 -2.26 -7.49 3.98
C SER A 87 -2.24 -8.81 3.19
N LEU A 88 -3.35 -9.20 2.55
CA LEU A 88 -3.37 -10.36 1.68
C LEU A 88 -2.44 -10.17 0.48
N CYS A 89 -2.48 -9.00 -0.18
CA CYS A 89 -1.57 -8.68 -1.28
C CYS A 89 -0.09 -8.72 -0.85
N GLU A 90 0.24 -8.23 0.35
CA GLU A 90 1.59 -8.29 0.90
C GLU A 90 2.02 -9.74 1.15
N GLN A 91 1.18 -10.56 1.80
CA GLN A 91 1.46 -11.97 2.05
C GLN A 91 1.69 -12.73 0.74
N GLN A 92 0.83 -12.49 -0.25
CA GLN A 92 0.97 -13.07 -1.58
C GLN A 92 2.27 -12.61 -2.27
N GLY A 93 2.64 -11.33 -2.14
CA GLY A 93 3.92 -10.83 -2.62
C GLY A 93 5.13 -11.52 -1.96
N ARG A 94 5.07 -11.76 -0.65
CA ARG A 94 6.13 -12.49 0.09
C ARG A 94 6.22 -13.96 -0.35
N VAL A 95 5.08 -14.61 -0.59
CA VAL A 95 5.03 -15.98 -1.10
C VAL A 95 5.66 -16.03 -2.49
N ALA A 96 5.33 -15.12 -3.41
CA ALA A 96 5.99 -15.04 -4.71
C ALA A 96 7.51 -14.81 -4.61
N ARG A 97 7.97 -13.94 -3.69
CA ARG A 97 9.41 -13.77 -3.41
C ARG A 97 10.07 -15.07 -2.96
N SER A 98 9.40 -15.87 -2.13
CA SER A 98 9.97 -17.14 -1.65
C SER A 98 10.21 -18.14 -2.79
N PHE A 99 9.41 -18.08 -3.84
CA PHE A 99 9.60 -18.88 -5.04
C PHE A 99 10.58 -18.26 -6.05
N ALA A 100 11.05 -17.01 -5.86
CA ALA A 100 12.06 -16.40 -6.73
C ALA A 100 13.41 -17.16 -6.71
N VAL A 101 13.67 -17.99 -5.69
CA VAL A 101 14.84 -18.89 -5.65
C VAL A 101 14.76 -19.94 -6.78
N LEU A 102 13.56 -20.32 -7.21
CA LEU A 102 13.32 -21.25 -8.33
C LEU A 102 13.48 -20.59 -9.71
N ARG A 103 13.70 -19.27 -9.78
CA ARG A 103 13.93 -18.53 -11.05
C ARG A 103 15.11 -19.08 -11.85
N SER A 104 16.07 -19.70 -11.17
CA SER A 104 17.22 -20.36 -11.81
C SER A 104 16.90 -21.72 -12.44
N HIS A 105 15.75 -22.32 -12.12
CA HIS A 105 15.35 -23.67 -12.53
C HIS A 105 14.24 -23.67 -13.58
N GLU A 106 13.34 -22.68 -13.59
CA GLU A 106 12.25 -22.57 -14.57
C GLU A 106 12.08 -21.13 -15.09
N PRO A 107 12.44 -20.83 -16.35
CA PRO A 107 12.31 -19.48 -16.92
C PRO A 107 10.85 -19.04 -17.13
N GLU A 108 9.90 -19.97 -17.26
CA GLU A 108 8.45 -19.69 -17.38
C GLU A 108 7.81 -19.27 -16.05
N PHE A 109 8.52 -19.48 -14.93
CA PHE A 109 8.03 -19.15 -13.60
C PHE A 109 7.79 -17.65 -13.44
N GLU A 110 8.64 -16.81 -14.04
CA GLU A 110 8.54 -15.36 -13.93
C GLU A 110 7.32 -14.79 -14.67
N ASP A 111 7.01 -15.32 -15.85
CA ASP A 111 5.82 -14.94 -16.60
C ASP A 111 4.55 -15.35 -15.84
N THR A 112 4.57 -16.52 -15.20
CA THR A 112 3.47 -16.99 -14.35
C THR A 112 3.26 -16.07 -13.15
N VAL A 113 4.33 -15.66 -12.47
CA VAL A 113 4.26 -14.69 -11.35
C VAL A 113 3.80 -13.31 -11.83
N HIS A 114 4.22 -12.88 -13.02
CA HIS A 114 3.82 -11.61 -13.59
C HIS A 114 2.32 -11.58 -13.95
N GLU A 115 1.80 -12.62 -14.61
CA GLU A 115 0.37 -12.75 -14.91
C GLU A 115 -0.46 -12.85 -13.63
N TRP A 116 0.02 -13.64 -12.67
CA TRP A 116 -0.61 -13.76 -11.36
C TRP A 116 -0.67 -12.40 -10.66
N TRP A 117 0.42 -11.64 -10.60
CA TRP A 117 0.44 -10.30 -10.01
C TRP A 117 -0.46 -9.30 -10.75
N LYS A 118 -0.52 -9.40 -12.08
CA LYS A 118 -1.42 -8.58 -12.91
C LYS A 118 -2.88 -8.81 -12.57
N SER A 119 -3.28 -10.05 -12.23
CA SER A 119 -4.65 -10.36 -11.81
C SER A 119 -5.07 -9.64 -10.51
N PHE A 120 -4.12 -9.36 -9.60
CA PHE A 120 -4.36 -8.61 -8.36
C PHE A 120 -4.35 -7.09 -8.54
N ALA A 121 -3.87 -6.58 -9.68
CA ALA A 121 -3.72 -5.15 -9.90
C ALA A 121 -5.05 -4.40 -9.74
N GLN A 122 -6.15 -4.95 -10.28
CA GLN A 122 -7.47 -4.31 -10.17
C GLN A 122 -8.00 -4.28 -8.74
N ILE A 123 -7.84 -5.38 -7.99
CA ILE A 123 -8.24 -5.48 -6.59
C ILE A 123 -7.47 -4.46 -5.74
N ARG A 124 -6.14 -4.38 -5.94
CA ARG A 124 -5.27 -3.41 -5.29
C ARG A 124 -5.67 -1.97 -5.61
N THR A 125 -5.88 -1.65 -6.89
CA THR A 125 -6.30 -0.31 -7.31
C THR A 125 -7.63 0.08 -6.67
N ASN A 126 -8.60 -0.84 -6.63
CA ASN A 126 -9.88 -0.60 -5.97
C ASN A 126 -9.70 -0.35 -4.46
N ALA A 127 -8.82 -1.10 -3.78
CA ALA A 127 -8.51 -0.88 -2.36
C ALA A 127 -7.86 0.49 -2.12
N VAL A 128 -6.93 0.94 -2.97
CA VAL A 128 -6.35 2.29 -2.88
C VAL A 128 -7.42 3.37 -3.03
N PHE A 129 -8.34 3.24 -3.98
CA PHE A 129 -9.46 4.18 -4.11
C PHE A 129 -10.37 4.16 -2.87
N LEU A 130 -10.68 2.97 -2.36
CA LEU A 130 -11.49 2.84 -1.15
C LEU A 130 -10.83 3.53 0.05
N PHE A 131 -9.50 3.41 0.18
CA PHE A 131 -8.71 4.11 1.19
C PHE A 131 -8.82 5.63 1.03
N ILE A 132 -8.62 6.14 -0.19
CA ILE A 132 -8.72 7.58 -0.48
C ILE A 132 -10.11 8.12 -0.10
N TYR A 133 -11.18 7.37 -0.39
CA TYR A 133 -12.54 7.76 0.00
C TYR A 133 -12.84 7.59 1.50
N SER A 134 -12.10 6.74 2.22
CA SER A 134 -12.25 6.59 3.67
C SER A 134 -11.77 7.82 4.45
N ILE A 135 -10.83 8.59 3.89
CA ILE A 135 -10.24 9.80 4.50
C ILE A 135 -11.31 10.88 4.76
N PRO A 136 -12.06 11.40 3.76
CA PRO A 136 -13.06 12.43 4.02
C PRO A 136 -14.15 11.94 4.97
N VAL A 137 -14.53 10.66 4.89
CA VAL A 137 -15.51 10.05 5.79
C VAL A 137 -15.00 10.02 7.24
N PHE A 138 -13.71 9.73 7.45
CA PHE A 138 -13.05 9.82 8.76
C PHE A 138 -13.09 11.24 9.33
N PHE A 139 -12.75 12.25 8.53
CA PHE A 139 -12.78 13.64 8.99
C PHE A 139 -14.18 14.14 9.30
N VAL A 140 -15.21 13.67 8.57
CA VAL A 140 -16.61 13.92 8.92
C VAL A 140 -16.96 13.30 10.28
N SER A 141 -16.51 12.08 10.58
CA SER A 141 -16.70 11.46 11.89
C SER A 141 -16.05 12.29 13.01
N MET A 142 -14.82 12.75 12.81
CA MET A 142 -14.11 13.60 13.78
C MET A 142 -14.74 14.99 13.95
N ALA A 143 -15.27 15.58 12.88
CA ALA A 143 -16.06 16.81 12.95
C ALA A 143 -17.35 16.60 13.76
N CYS A 144 -18.02 15.46 13.60
CA CYS A 144 -19.18 15.09 14.41
C CYS A 144 -18.82 14.93 15.89
N ILE A 145 -17.69 14.29 16.21
CA ILE A 145 -17.20 14.19 17.60
C ILE A 145 -16.98 15.59 18.20
N SER A 146 -16.42 16.51 17.41
CA SER A 146 -16.22 17.90 17.84
C SER A 146 -17.55 18.61 18.13
N LEU A 147 -18.60 18.35 17.33
CA LEU A 147 -19.96 18.86 17.56
C LEU A 147 -20.61 18.28 18.83
N ILE A 148 -20.23 17.07 19.23
CA ILE A 148 -20.78 16.39 20.41
C ILE A 148 -20.05 16.82 21.69
N LYS A 149 -18.72 16.96 21.64
CA LYS A 149 -17.88 17.14 22.83
C LYS A 149 -17.56 18.60 23.15
N LEU A 150 -17.56 19.50 22.17
CA LEU A 150 -17.11 20.88 22.37
C LEU A 150 -18.29 21.86 22.50
N PRO A 151 -18.13 22.94 23.30
CA PRO A 151 -19.08 24.05 23.31
C PRO A 151 -19.04 24.83 21.98
N ALA A 152 -20.11 25.56 21.67
CA ALA A 152 -20.36 26.15 20.34
C ALA A 152 -19.21 27.00 19.78
N GLY A 153 -18.51 27.78 20.62
CA GLY A 153 -17.38 28.62 20.21
C GLY A 153 -16.21 27.84 19.62
N PRO A 154 -15.48 27.02 20.41
CA PRO A 154 -14.38 26.20 19.89
C PRO A 154 -14.83 25.13 18.90
N CYS A 155 -16.11 24.72 18.94
CA CYS A 155 -16.66 23.73 18.02
C CYS A 155 -16.59 24.17 16.55
N ILE A 156 -17.01 25.40 16.22
CA ILE A 156 -17.00 25.90 14.84
C ILE A 156 -15.57 25.92 14.28
N VAL A 157 -14.61 26.34 15.11
CA VAL A 157 -13.19 26.38 14.72
C VAL A 157 -12.66 24.96 14.51
N ALA A 158 -12.95 24.02 15.43
CA ALA A 158 -12.52 22.64 15.31
C ALA A 158 -13.09 21.95 14.06
N VAL A 159 -14.40 22.13 13.79
CA VAL A 159 -15.05 21.61 12.58
C VAL A 159 -14.41 22.21 11.32
N GLY A 160 -14.17 23.53 11.30
CA GLY A 160 -13.52 24.20 10.17
C GLY A 160 -12.13 23.65 9.90
N ILE A 161 -11.31 23.47 10.94
CA ILE A 161 -9.94 22.92 10.82
C ILE A 161 -9.99 21.47 10.34
N LEU A 162 -10.86 20.64 10.92
CA LEU A 162 -10.96 19.22 10.55
C LEU A 162 -11.43 19.04 9.11
N MET A 163 -12.42 19.82 8.67
CA MET A 163 -12.89 19.78 7.29
C MET A 163 -11.84 20.29 6.30
N ALA A 164 -11.13 21.38 6.64
CA ALA A 164 -10.04 21.90 5.81
C ALA A 164 -8.86 20.92 5.73
N ALA A 165 -8.48 20.30 6.85
CA ALA A 165 -7.45 19.27 6.89
C ALA A 165 -7.85 18.05 6.08
N GLY A 166 -9.08 17.56 6.23
CA GLY A 166 -9.60 16.44 5.45
C GLY A 166 -9.62 16.73 3.96
N LEU A 167 -10.05 17.93 3.55
CA LEU A 167 -10.04 18.35 2.16
C LEU A 167 -8.60 18.46 1.61
N ALA A 168 -7.67 19.03 2.38
CA ALA A 168 -6.28 19.14 1.98
C ALA A 168 -5.63 17.76 1.79
N VAL A 169 -5.81 16.84 2.74
CA VAL A 169 -5.29 15.46 2.64
C VAL A 169 -5.92 14.72 1.46
N PHE A 170 -7.24 14.83 1.29
CA PHE A 170 -7.94 14.21 0.17
C PHE A 170 -7.44 14.75 -1.17
N HIS A 171 -7.24 16.07 -1.29
CA HIS A 171 -6.73 16.67 -2.51
C HIS A 171 -5.29 16.24 -2.82
N GLN A 172 -4.42 16.19 -1.81
CA GLN A 172 -3.05 15.68 -1.96
C GLN A 172 -3.04 14.22 -2.41
N LEU A 173 -3.88 13.37 -1.81
CA LEU A 173 -4.00 11.95 -2.19
C LEU A 173 -4.52 11.78 -3.62
N LEU A 174 -5.48 12.61 -4.05
CA LEU A 174 -5.95 12.61 -5.44
C LEU A 174 -4.84 13.03 -6.41
N LEU A 175 -4.09 14.09 -6.12
CA LEU A 175 -2.98 14.55 -6.95
C LEU A 175 -1.90 13.48 -7.07
N VAL A 176 -1.51 12.86 -5.95
CA VAL A 176 -0.53 11.76 -5.95
C VAL A 176 -1.07 10.56 -6.72
N ASN A 177 -2.34 10.20 -6.55
CA ASN A 177 -2.96 9.09 -7.26
C ASN A 177 -3.03 9.34 -8.77
N ASP A 178 -3.34 10.55 -9.21
CA ASP A 178 -3.34 10.92 -10.64
C ASP A 178 -1.92 10.88 -11.21
N LEU A 179 -0.94 11.42 -10.48
CA LEU A 179 0.48 11.36 -10.87
C LEU A 179 0.95 9.90 -11.00
N PHE A 180 0.59 9.06 -10.03
CA PHE A 180 0.93 7.64 -10.00
C PHE A 180 0.24 6.88 -11.14
N ARG A 181 -1.03 7.16 -11.40
CA ARG A 181 -1.80 6.54 -12.48
C ARG A 181 -1.21 6.89 -13.85
N VAL A 182 -0.85 8.15 -14.07
CA VAL A 182 -0.19 8.60 -15.31
C VAL A 182 1.19 7.96 -15.47
N GLN A 183 2.03 7.96 -14.42
CA GLN A 183 3.38 7.39 -14.49
C GLN A 183 3.39 5.87 -14.65
N ILE A 184 2.53 5.14 -13.92
CA ILE A 184 2.41 3.69 -14.07
C ILE A 184 1.82 3.31 -15.42
N LEU A 185 0.80 4.02 -15.91
CA LEU A 185 0.27 3.76 -17.25
C LEU A 185 1.35 4.00 -18.30
N GLN A 186 2.14 5.07 -18.21
CA GLN A 186 3.26 5.33 -19.11
C GLN A 186 4.36 4.26 -19.04
N PHE A 187 4.59 3.68 -17.86
CA PHE A 187 5.50 2.55 -17.68
C PHE A 187 4.98 1.29 -18.38
N PHE A 188 3.71 0.94 -18.20
CA PHE A 188 3.10 -0.22 -18.85
C PHE A 188 2.90 -0.05 -20.37
N THR A 189 2.77 1.19 -20.87
CA THR A 189 2.70 1.49 -22.32
C THR A 189 4.07 1.67 -22.96
N GLY A 190 5.17 1.56 -22.22
CA GLY A 190 6.54 1.65 -22.74
C GLY A 190 6.95 3.05 -23.23
N SER A 191 6.21 4.09 -22.85
CA SER A 191 6.34 5.45 -23.39
C SER A 191 7.01 6.45 -22.43
N GLY A 192 7.46 6.01 -21.25
CA GLY A 192 8.05 6.87 -20.22
C GLY A 192 9.38 6.36 -19.66
N GLY A 193 10.35 7.26 -19.49
CA GLY A 193 11.65 7.01 -18.87
C GLY A 193 11.57 7.01 -17.34
N PHE A 194 10.77 6.13 -16.74
CA PHE A 194 10.80 5.92 -15.30
C PHE A 194 11.83 4.84 -14.98
N ALA A 195 12.95 5.22 -14.38
CA ALA A 195 13.87 4.27 -13.76
C ALA A 195 13.32 3.94 -12.37
N PRO A 196 12.91 2.70 -12.07
CA PRO A 196 12.62 2.32 -10.68
C PRO A 196 13.87 2.64 -9.83
N PRO A 197 13.72 3.08 -8.57
CA PRO A 197 14.87 3.24 -7.70
C PRO A 197 15.61 1.90 -7.67
N SER A 198 16.85 1.90 -8.17
CA SER A 198 17.72 0.74 -8.17
C SER A 198 17.89 0.30 -6.72
N LEU A 199 17.39 -0.88 -6.40
CA LEU A 199 17.67 -1.56 -5.13
C LEU A 199 19.11 -2.11 -5.08
N ASP A 200 19.93 -1.75 -6.06
CA ASP A 200 21.37 -2.02 -6.07
C ASP A 200 22.05 -1.15 -4.99
N LEU A 201 21.98 -1.60 -3.74
CA LEU A 201 23.24 -1.77 -3.05
C LEU A 201 23.99 -2.81 -3.87
N GLU A 202 24.92 -2.35 -4.71
CA GLU A 202 26.01 -3.22 -5.15
C GLU A 202 26.50 -3.98 -3.91
N PRO A 203 26.51 -5.33 -3.90
CA PRO A 203 27.37 -6.01 -2.95
C PRO A 203 28.78 -5.57 -3.33
N THR A 204 29.35 -4.63 -2.56
CA THR A 204 30.78 -4.38 -2.63
C THR A 204 31.46 -5.74 -2.51
N PRO A 205 32.38 -6.09 -3.43
CA PRO A 205 33.06 -7.36 -3.40
C PRO A 205 34.11 -7.34 -2.28
N GLU A 206 33.68 -7.18 -1.03
CA GLU A 206 34.45 -7.64 0.10
C GLU A 206 34.18 -9.12 0.26
N ALA A 207 35.06 -9.88 -0.38
CA ALA A 207 35.35 -11.29 -0.17
C ALA A 207 34.63 -11.89 1.05
N VAL A 208 33.52 -12.59 0.81
CA VAL A 208 33.13 -13.69 1.69
C VAL A 208 34.12 -14.81 1.36
N PRO A 209 35.12 -15.13 2.22
CA PRO A 209 35.91 -16.31 2.00
C PRO A 209 34.96 -17.50 2.03
N ALA A 210 34.92 -18.23 0.92
CA ALA A 210 34.33 -19.55 0.79
C ALA A 210 35.04 -20.52 1.74
N ALA A 211 34.75 -20.45 3.03
CA ALA A 211 35.29 -21.33 4.06
C ALA A 211 34.42 -21.22 5.32
N LYS A 212 33.31 -21.96 5.35
CA LYS A 212 32.71 -22.68 6.51
C LYS A 212 31.22 -23.01 6.30
N LEU A 213 30.86 -23.56 5.14
CA LEU A 213 29.59 -24.31 4.99
C LEU A 213 29.85 -25.82 4.93
N ASN A 214 30.81 -26.32 5.73
CA ASN A 214 31.11 -27.76 5.82
C ASN A 214 31.49 -28.22 7.24
N ARG A 215 31.09 -27.48 8.29
CA ARG A 215 31.37 -27.87 9.69
C ARG A 215 30.16 -27.93 10.64
N SER A 216 28.94 -27.60 10.21
CA SER A 216 27.75 -27.81 11.05
C SER A 216 26.93 -29.06 10.69
N LEU A 217 27.17 -29.70 9.55
CA LEU A 217 26.44 -30.91 9.15
C LEU A 217 27.08 -32.24 9.62
N SER A 218 28.29 -32.23 10.18
CA SER A 218 28.91 -33.44 10.77
C SER A 218 28.85 -33.50 12.30
N LYS A 219 28.02 -32.65 12.94
CA LYS A 219 27.76 -32.73 14.40
C LYS A 219 26.28 -32.96 14.72
N ALA A 220 25.47 -33.28 13.71
CA ALA A 220 24.05 -33.60 13.86
C ALA A 220 23.68 -34.97 13.25
N ILE A 221 24.66 -35.87 13.09
CA ILE A 221 24.48 -37.31 12.90
C ILE A 221 25.32 -38.01 13.96
#